data_AF-A0A9Q1GUN4-F1
#
_entry.id   AF-A0A9Q1GUN4-F1
#
_cell.length_a   1.000
_cell.length_b   1.000
_cell.length_c   1.000
_cell.angle_alpha   90.00
_cell.angle_beta   90.00
_cell.angle_gamma   90.00
#
_symmetry.space_group_name_H-M   'P 1'
#
loop_
_entity.id
_entity.type
_entity.pdbx_description
1 polymer ?
#
loop_
_entity_poly.entity_id
_entity_poly.type
_entity_poly.pdbx_seq_one_letter_code
_entity_poly.pdbx_strand_id
1 'polypeptide(L)'
;MASSSTELSQAPHQIRSLSLPSKLNPINRRIEEKLKKLRTKEESSTSASEAISIGLSGLAELYECINEVLGMPLTQQALSLRQHERCVGELVKTCSSLVRLCTSAMEIVLQHRETAREVQLSISNNRRERLNMESIVARYTSSRKELMKKATGVILSLKNLDDRNFASDNNQLSTVTKALRCVSIINISVYESALVFLSMPVLSPKWSLLSKLMNKANGKRGGQAKSKSGNELHDVDVALHTFLSSRKAVDDDHDKFCAVLENLKAFVGVMEGIESGLESSTVNM
;
A
#
# COMPACT_ATOMS: atom_id res chain seq x y z
N MET A 1 -55.95 -15.15 -2.19
CA MET A 1 -55.09 -16.31 -1.86
C MET A 1 -53.95 -16.26 -2.84
N ALA A 2 -52.76 -15.71 -2.50
CA ALA A 2 -51.71 -16.33 -1.67
C ALA A 2 -51.30 -17.69 -2.30
N SER A 3 -50.06 -18.01 -2.68
CA SER A 3 -48.72 -17.51 -2.33
C SER A 3 -47.70 -18.18 -3.27
N SER A 4 -46.69 -17.45 -3.76
CA SER A 4 -45.27 -17.54 -3.36
C SER A 4 -44.41 -18.56 -4.12
N SER A 5 -43.58 -18.03 -5.01
CA SER A 5 -42.26 -18.57 -5.35
C SER A 5 -41.33 -18.46 -4.14
N THR A 6 -40.45 -19.44 -3.94
CA THR A 6 -39.40 -19.40 -2.90
C THR A 6 -38.02 -19.46 -3.55
N GLU A 7 -37.19 -18.50 -3.14
CA GLU A 7 -35.77 -18.35 -3.46
C GLU A 7 -34.87 -19.42 -2.83
N LEU A 8 -33.61 -19.46 -3.28
CA LEU A 8 -32.37 -19.48 -2.49
C LEU A 8 -31.20 -19.65 -3.49
N SER A 9 -30.02 -19.04 -3.41
CA SER A 9 -29.43 -17.96 -2.62
C SER A 9 -28.06 -17.73 -3.30
N GLN A 10 -27.78 -16.51 -3.78
CA GLN A 10 -26.44 -16.07 -4.14
C GLN A 10 -26.04 -14.98 -3.14
N ALA A 11 -24.95 -15.20 -2.42
CA ALA A 11 -24.29 -14.15 -1.67
C ALA A 11 -22.83 -14.07 -2.10
N PRO A 12 -22.39 -12.90 -2.58
CA PRO A 12 -21.04 -12.42 -2.35
C PRO A 12 -21.10 -11.15 -1.50
N HIS A 13 -20.19 -11.08 -0.53
CA HIS A 13 -20.06 -10.03 0.47
C HIS A 13 -20.06 -8.62 -0.15
N GLN A 14 -21.15 -7.88 0.07
CA GLN A 14 -21.21 -6.45 -0.21
C GLN A 14 -20.52 -5.68 0.93
N ILE A 15 -19.50 -4.93 0.56
CA ILE A 15 -18.89 -3.87 1.38
C ILE A 15 -20.02 -2.89 1.76
N ARG A 16 -20.30 -2.79 3.06
CA ARG A 16 -21.36 -1.92 3.61
C ARG A 16 -21.12 -0.48 3.17
N SER A 17 -22.11 0.10 2.51
CA SER A 17 -22.20 1.51 2.19
C SER A 17 -22.27 2.34 3.48
N LEU A 18 -21.24 3.15 3.73
CA LEU A 18 -21.24 4.20 4.75
C LEU A 18 -22.03 5.41 4.22
N SER A 19 -23.36 5.35 4.23
CA SER A 19 -24.20 6.52 3.96
C SER A 19 -24.16 7.46 5.17
N LEU A 20 -23.48 8.60 5.04
CA LEU A 20 -23.47 9.68 6.03
C LEU A 20 -24.80 10.45 6.06
N PRO A 21 -25.22 11.03 7.21
CA PRO A 21 -26.52 11.70 7.33
C PRO A 21 -26.61 12.99 6.49
N SER A 22 -27.80 13.21 5.93
CA SER A 22 -28.20 14.10 4.83
C SER A 22 -28.28 15.62 5.11
N LYS A 23 -27.44 16.17 6.00
CA LYS A 23 -27.22 17.63 6.09
C LYS A 23 -25.72 17.92 5.96
N LEU A 24 -25.24 17.94 4.71
CA LEU A 24 -23.82 18.11 4.42
C LEU A 24 -23.36 19.53 4.79
N ASN A 25 -22.57 19.63 5.87
CA ASN A 25 -21.67 20.75 6.09
C ASN A 25 -20.74 20.88 4.86
N PRO A 26 -20.42 22.10 4.37
CA PRO A 26 -19.53 22.33 3.22
C PRO A 26 -18.24 21.49 3.24
N ILE A 27 -17.73 21.20 4.44
CA ILE A 27 -16.52 20.41 4.70
C ILE A 27 -16.70 18.94 4.32
N ASN A 28 -17.79 18.32 4.78
CA ASN A 28 -18.09 16.93 4.47
C ASN A 28 -18.29 16.74 2.98
N ARG A 29 -18.95 17.70 2.33
CA ARG A 29 -19.14 17.69 0.89
C ARG A 29 -17.80 17.69 0.14
N ARG A 30 -16.85 18.55 0.53
CA ARG A 30 -15.53 18.60 -0.12
C ARG A 30 -14.74 17.32 0.08
N ILE A 31 -14.77 16.74 1.29
CA ILE A 31 -14.14 15.45 1.58
C ILE A 31 -14.79 14.33 0.74
N GLU A 32 -16.11 14.28 0.68
CA GLU A 32 -16.84 13.28 -0.11
C GLU A 32 -16.56 13.39 -1.62
N GLU A 33 -16.50 14.61 -2.16
CA GLU A 33 -16.13 14.87 -3.55
C GLU A 33 -14.70 14.38 -3.85
N LYS A 34 -13.75 14.64 -2.95
CA LYS A 34 -12.37 14.16 -3.06
C LYS A 34 -12.32 12.63 -2.99
N LEU A 35 -13.04 12.01 -2.06
CA LEU A 35 -13.10 10.55 -1.94
C LEU A 35 -13.72 9.87 -3.16
N LYS A 36 -14.80 10.44 -3.70
CA LYS A 36 -15.41 9.94 -4.92
C LYS A 36 -14.42 9.98 -6.09
N LYS A 37 -13.69 11.08 -6.23
CA LYS A 37 -12.64 11.23 -7.26
C LYS A 37 -11.52 10.20 -7.07
N LEU A 38 -11.06 9.99 -5.84
CA LEU A 38 -10.02 9.01 -5.53
C LEU A 38 -10.47 7.59 -5.86
N ARG A 39 -11.69 7.24 -5.48
CA ARG A 39 -12.28 5.94 -5.80
C ARG A 39 -12.37 5.70 -7.30
N THR A 40 -12.82 6.68 -8.09
CA THR A 40 -12.86 6.52 -9.56
C THR A 40 -11.48 6.33 -10.18
N LYS A 41 -10.45 6.97 -9.62
CA LYS A 41 -9.06 6.78 -10.07
C LYS A 41 -8.54 5.41 -9.67
N GLU A 42 -8.80 4.98 -8.43
CA GLU A 42 -8.42 3.67 -7.90
C GLU A 42 -9.10 2.53 -8.68
N GLU A 43 -10.39 2.66 -9.02
CA GLU A 43 -11.12 1.72 -9.88
C GLU A 43 -10.56 1.64 -11.31
N SER A 44 -9.90 2.71 -11.76
CA SER A 44 -9.22 2.76 -13.07
C SER A 44 -7.75 2.30 -12.99
N SER A 45 -7.23 2.01 -11.79
CA SER A 45 -5.84 1.61 -11.61
C SER A 45 -5.58 0.22 -12.19
N THR A 46 -4.40 0.05 -12.76
CA THR A 46 -3.99 -1.16 -13.47
C THR A 46 -3.00 -2.00 -12.66
N SER A 47 -2.43 -1.44 -11.59
CA SER A 47 -1.52 -2.11 -10.67
C SER A 47 -1.75 -1.69 -9.22
N ALA A 48 -1.27 -2.53 -8.29
CA ALA A 48 -1.30 -2.19 -6.87
C ALA A 48 -0.45 -0.96 -6.53
N SER A 49 0.70 -0.79 -7.19
CA SER A 49 1.58 0.37 -7.03
C SER A 49 0.91 1.68 -7.46
N GLU A 50 0.13 1.64 -8.54
CA GLU A 50 -0.66 2.78 -9.02
C GLU A 50 -1.78 3.12 -8.04
N ALA A 51 -2.53 2.11 -7.55
CA ALA A 51 -3.56 2.30 -6.53
C ALA A 51 -3.00 2.95 -5.25
N ILE A 52 -1.84 2.48 -4.77
CA ILE A 52 -1.14 3.06 -3.61
C ILE A 52 -0.76 4.51 -3.87
N SER A 53 -0.19 4.81 -5.04
CA SER A 53 0.22 6.17 -5.40
C SER A 53 -0.98 7.14 -5.47
N ILE A 54 -2.11 6.66 -6.00
CA ILE A 54 -3.39 7.39 -6.02
C ILE A 54 -3.86 7.64 -4.58
N GLY A 55 -3.82 6.63 -3.72
CA GLY A 55 -4.20 6.72 -2.31
C GLY A 55 -3.36 7.75 -1.54
N LEU A 56 -2.03 7.69 -1.66
CA LEU A 56 -1.10 8.61 -1.00
C LEU A 56 -1.29 10.06 -1.49
N SER A 57 -1.44 10.25 -2.80
CA SER A 57 -1.75 11.56 -3.37
C SER A 57 -3.10 12.08 -2.86
N GLY A 58 -4.08 11.19 -2.74
CA GLY A 58 -5.39 11.50 -2.19
C GLY A 58 -5.37 11.92 -0.74
N LEU A 59 -4.53 11.29 0.08
CA LEU A 59 -4.32 11.70 1.47
C LEU A 59 -3.81 13.13 1.57
N ALA A 60 -2.83 13.52 0.75
CA ALA A 60 -2.36 14.90 0.72
C ALA A 60 -3.50 15.89 0.39
N GLU A 61 -4.32 15.59 -0.62
CA GLU A 61 -5.50 16.42 -0.95
C GLU A 61 -6.53 16.48 0.19
N LEU A 62 -6.74 15.38 0.93
CA LEU A 62 -7.66 15.32 2.06
C LEU A 62 -7.14 16.10 3.27
N TYR A 63 -5.83 16.03 3.52
CA TYR A 63 -5.18 16.76 4.58
C TYR A 63 -5.21 18.27 4.37
N GLU A 64 -5.00 18.72 3.14
CA GLU A 64 -5.19 20.12 2.77
C GLU A 64 -6.62 20.60 3.09
N CYS A 65 -7.63 19.80 2.72
CA CYS A 65 -9.03 20.12 3.02
C CYS A 65 -9.30 20.18 4.54
N ILE A 66 -8.68 19.29 5.32
CA ILE A 66 -8.80 19.29 6.78
C ILE A 66 -8.13 20.51 7.40
N ASN A 67 -6.92 20.86 6.95
CA ASN A 67 -6.16 21.96 7.52
C ASN A 67 -6.84 23.30 7.31
N GLU A 68 -7.43 23.52 6.14
CA GLU A 68 -8.25 24.71 5.89
C GLU A 68 -9.40 24.83 6.91
N VAL A 69 -10.03 23.71 7.24
CA VAL A 69 -11.15 23.63 8.18
C VAL A 69 -10.71 23.86 9.61
N LEU A 70 -9.62 23.24 10.02
CA LEU A 70 -9.02 23.41 11.34
C LEU A 70 -8.47 24.83 11.53
N GLY A 71 -8.09 25.51 10.43
CA GLY A 71 -7.68 26.91 10.42
C GLY A 71 -8.81 27.91 10.65
N MET A 72 -10.09 27.51 10.49
CA MET A 72 -11.22 28.43 10.67
C MET A 72 -11.41 28.78 12.16
N PRO A 73 -11.57 30.07 12.54
CA PRO A 73 -11.74 30.48 13.92
C PRO A 73 -12.91 29.81 14.64
N LEU A 74 -14.03 29.61 13.94
CA LEU A 74 -15.22 28.94 14.48
C LEU A 74 -14.96 27.45 14.76
N THR A 75 -14.16 26.78 13.94
CA THR A 75 -13.75 25.39 14.18
C THR A 75 -12.85 25.30 15.40
N GLN A 76 -11.86 26.20 15.52
CA GLN A 76 -10.97 26.23 16.68
C GLN A 76 -11.72 26.53 17.99
N GLN A 77 -12.69 27.45 17.94
CA GLN A 77 -13.56 27.76 19.08
C GLN A 77 -14.45 26.57 19.45
N ALA A 78 -15.01 25.85 18.47
CA ALA A 78 -15.81 24.67 18.73
C ALA A 78 -14.97 23.53 19.33
N LEU A 79 -13.74 23.32 18.85
CA LEU A 79 -12.84 22.27 19.34
C LEU A 79 -12.25 22.58 20.73
N SER A 80 -12.19 23.85 21.15
CA SER A 80 -11.69 24.26 22.47
C SER A 80 -12.73 24.14 23.58
N LEU A 81 -14.01 23.88 23.25
CA LEU A 81 -15.04 23.61 24.24
C LEU A 81 -14.71 22.32 25.01
N ARG A 82 -14.78 22.37 26.35
CA ARG A 82 -14.49 21.23 27.24
C ARG A 82 -15.25 19.95 26.89
N GLN A 83 -16.44 20.06 26.31
CA GLN A 83 -17.23 18.91 25.86
C GLN A 83 -16.53 18.07 24.77
N HIS A 84 -15.57 18.65 24.04
CA HIS A 84 -14.83 17.99 22.96
C HIS A 84 -13.40 17.59 23.36
N GLU A 85 -12.92 17.98 24.55
CA GLU A 85 -11.54 17.76 25.02
C GLU A 85 -11.11 16.28 24.96
N ARG A 86 -11.97 15.37 25.44
CA ARG A 86 -11.70 13.92 25.37
C ARG A 86 -11.53 13.45 23.93
N CYS A 87 -12.42 13.87 23.03
CA CYS A 87 -12.40 13.38 21.66
C CYS A 87 -11.25 13.99 20.85
N VAL A 88 -10.91 15.25 21.09
CA VAL A 88 -9.70 15.88 20.53
C VAL A 88 -8.46 15.15 21.02
N GLY A 89 -8.39 14.80 22.31
CA GLY A 89 -7.29 14.00 22.86
C GLY A 89 -7.14 12.62 22.22
N GLU A 90 -8.24 11.91 21.97
CA GLU A 90 -8.22 10.63 21.23
C GLU A 90 -7.76 10.79 19.78
N LEU A 91 -8.20 11.85 19.11
CA LEU A 91 -7.79 12.14 17.75
C LEU A 91 -6.29 12.46 17.68
N VAL A 92 -5.78 13.29 18.60
CA VAL A 92 -4.34 13.59 18.68
C VAL A 92 -3.53 12.32 18.88
N LYS A 93 -3.95 11.41 19.78
CA LYS A 93 -3.29 10.09 19.95
C LYS A 93 -3.30 9.26 18.67
N THR A 94 -4.40 9.32 17.91
CA THR A 94 -4.53 8.66 16.61
C THR A 94 -3.55 9.27 15.60
N CYS A 95 -3.53 10.60 15.44
CA CYS A 95 -2.60 11.30 14.56
C CYS A 95 -1.13 11.04 14.93
N SER A 96 -0.75 11.11 16.21
CA SER A 96 0.62 10.78 16.64
C SER A 96 1.02 9.36 16.27
N SER A 97 0.04 8.44 16.24
CA SER A 97 0.31 7.08 15.81
C SER A 97 0.39 6.93 14.30
N LEU A 98 -0.41 7.67 13.54
CA LEU A 98 -0.30 7.77 12.08
C LEU A 98 1.05 8.33 11.65
N VAL A 99 1.57 9.36 12.35
CA VAL A 99 2.92 9.88 12.11
C VAL A 99 3.94 8.76 12.23
N ARG A 100 3.90 8.01 13.33
CA ARG A 100 4.84 6.92 13.59
C ARG A 100 4.76 5.82 12.52
N LEU A 101 3.54 5.49 12.08
CA LEU A 101 3.30 4.50 11.02
C LEU A 101 3.88 4.98 9.70
N CYS A 102 3.65 6.24 9.34
CA CYS A 102 4.23 6.85 8.14
C CYS A 102 5.75 6.83 8.20
N THR A 103 6.36 7.20 9.33
CA THR A 103 7.81 7.14 9.51
C THR A 103 8.34 5.72 9.29
N SER A 104 7.72 4.71 9.91
CA SER A 104 8.14 3.32 9.70
C SER A 104 7.94 2.85 8.25
N ALA A 105 6.85 3.24 7.59
CA ALA A 105 6.62 2.92 6.18
C ALA A 105 7.68 3.58 5.29
N MET A 106 8.01 4.85 5.54
CA MET A 106 9.05 5.60 4.83
C MET A 106 10.41 4.91 4.97
N GLU A 107 10.80 4.54 6.19
CA GLU A 107 12.06 3.82 6.44
C GLU A 107 12.14 2.51 5.65
N ILE A 108 11.05 1.74 5.61
CA ILE A 108 10.98 0.47 4.87
C ILE A 108 11.09 0.71 3.35
N VAL A 109 10.37 1.70 2.81
CA VAL A 109 10.42 2.09 1.38
C VAL A 109 11.83 2.50 0.98
N LEU A 110 12.47 3.35 1.79
CA LEU A 110 13.84 3.81 1.57
C LEU A 110 14.83 2.62 1.56
N GLN A 111 14.71 1.70 2.51
CA GLN A 111 15.57 0.51 2.57
C GLN A 111 15.36 -0.43 1.38
N HIS A 112 14.12 -0.62 0.93
CA HIS A 112 13.81 -1.39 -0.28
C HIS A 112 14.43 -0.76 -1.53
N ARG A 113 14.26 0.56 -1.68
CA ARG A 113 14.81 1.34 -2.79
C ARG A 113 16.33 1.23 -2.84
N GLU A 114 16.99 1.44 -1.72
CA GLU A 114 18.45 1.43 -1.65
C GLU A 114 19.02 0.02 -1.91
N THR A 115 18.40 -1.01 -1.32
CA THR A 115 18.77 -2.41 -1.60
C THR A 115 18.64 -2.73 -3.10
N ALA A 116 17.57 -2.26 -3.76
CA ALA A 116 17.36 -2.49 -5.18
C ALA A 116 18.37 -1.73 -6.06
N ARG A 117 18.68 -0.47 -5.73
CA ARG A 117 19.69 0.33 -6.43
C ARG A 117 21.08 -0.28 -6.28
N GLU A 118 21.44 -0.74 -5.09
CA GLU A 118 22.74 -1.39 -4.86
C GLU A 118 22.89 -2.62 -5.75
N VAL A 119 21.87 -3.49 -5.80
CA VAL A 119 21.86 -4.66 -6.68
C VAL A 119 21.95 -4.25 -8.15
N GLN A 120 21.19 -3.23 -8.57
CA GLN A 120 21.23 -2.71 -9.93
C GLN A 120 22.63 -2.23 -10.31
N LEU A 121 23.31 -1.49 -9.43
CA LEU A 121 24.66 -0.97 -9.66
C LEU A 121 25.70 -2.09 -9.72
N SER A 122 25.63 -3.07 -8.80
CA SER A 122 26.50 -4.26 -8.82
C SER A 122 26.39 -5.05 -10.12
N ILE A 123 25.18 -5.19 -10.66
CA ILE A 123 24.94 -5.90 -11.91
C ILE A 123 25.41 -5.07 -13.12
N SER A 124 25.15 -3.76 -13.11
CA SER A 124 25.42 -2.86 -14.25
C SER A 124 26.90 -2.54 -14.43
N ASN A 125 27.64 -2.26 -13.35
CA ASN A 125 28.96 -1.63 -13.44
C ASN A 125 30.13 -2.61 -13.40
N ASN A 126 29.94 -3.85 -12.94
CA ASN A 126 31.08 -4.70 -12.60
C ASN A 126 30.99 -6.10 -13.25
N ARG A 127 31.75 -6.29 -14.34
CA ARG A 127 31.88 -7.58 -15.06
C ARG A 127 32.34 -8.72 -14.14
N ARG A 128 33.06 -8.42 -13.05
CA ARG A 128 33.57 -9.39 -12.06
C ARG A 128 32.52 -9.75 -11.01
N GLU A 129 31.67 -8.81 -10.58
CA GLU A 129 30.53 -9.09 -9.69
C GLU A 129 29.39 -9.82 -10.41
N ARG A 130 29.23 -9.63 -11.73
CA ARG A 130 28.35 -10.48 -12.57
C ARG A 130 28.68 -11.97 -12.46
N LEU A 131 29.94 -12.33 -12.14
CA LEU A 131 30.35 -13.73 -11.91
C LEU A 131 29.92 -14.25 -10.53
N ASN A 132 29.63 -13.37 -9.57
CA ASN A 132 29.18 -13.70 -8.22
C ASN A 132 27.69 -13.39 -8.00
N MET A 133 26.87 -13.60 -9.02
CA MET A 133 25.44 -13.30 -8.98
C MET A 133 24.71 -14.02 -7.84
N GLU A 134 25.14 -15.24 -7.50
CA GLU A 134 24.59 -15.99 -6.36
C GLU A 134 24.70 -15.20 -5.04
N SER A 135 25.84 -14.56 -4.77
CA SER A 135 26.04 -13.72 -3.60
C SER A 135 25.13 -12.47 -3.63
N ILE A 136 25.03 -11.81 -4.78
CA ILE A 136 24.17 -10.63 -4.96
C ILE A 136 22.71 -10.98 -4.69
N VAL A 137 22.20 -12.08 -5.28
CA VAL A 137 20.83 -12.56 -5.04
C VAL A 137 20.64 -12.97 -3.59
N ALA A 138 21.60 -13.64 -2.97
CA ALA A 138 21.51 -14.04 -1.57
C ALA A 138 21.40 -12.83 -0.63
N ARG A 139 22.17 -11.78 -0.88
CA ARG A 139 22.11 -10.51 -0.12
C ARG A 139 20.79 -9.79 -0.31
N TYR A 140 20.34 -9.62 -1.56
CA TYR A 140 19.03 -9.05 -1.87
C TYR A 140 17.90 -9.81 -1.18
N THR A 141 17.90 -11.14 -1.31
CA THR A 141 16.89 -12.03 -0.72
C THR A 141 16.87 -11.92 0.81
N SER A 142 18.04 -11.79 1.43
CA SER A 142 18.16 -11.65 2.89
C SER A 142 17.62 -10.31 3.37
N SER A 143 18.03 -9.21 2.74
CA SER A 143 17.50 -7.85 3.02
C SER A 143 15.98 -7.82 2.84
N ARG A 144 15.48 -8.34 1.71
CA ARG A 144 14.04 -8.42 1.43
C ARG A 144 13.27 -9.18 2.52
N LYS A 145 13.78 -10.31 3.00
CA LYS A 145 13.14 -11.07 4.09
C LYS A 145 13.09 -10.29 5.40
N GLU A 146 14.13 -9.52 5.70
CA GLU A 146 14.17 -8.66 6.87
C GLU A 146 13.13 -7.54 6.76
N LEU A 147 13.08 -6.85 5.61
CA LEU A 147 12.12 -5.78 5.35
C LEU A 147 10.67 -6.27 5.36
N MET A 148 10.41 -7.44 4.78
CA MET A 148 9.11 -8.12 4.86
C MET A 148 8.67 -8.35 6.31
N LYS A 149 9.59 -8.80 7.18
CA LYS A 149 9.32 -8.97 8.62
C LYS A 149 9.03 -7.64 9.31
N LYS A 150 9.83 -6.60 9.02
CA LYS A 150 9.60 -5.25 9.56
C LYS A 150 8.21 -4.74 9.16
N ALA A 151 7.87 -4.79 7.87
CA ALA A 151 6.56 -4.38 7.35
C ALA A 151 5.41 -5.16 8.02
N THR A 152 5.55 -6.48 8.15
CA THR A 152 4.55 -7.32 8.84
C THR A 152 4.38 -6.92 10.31
N GLY A 153 5.47 -6.60 11.01
CA GLY A 153 5.43 -6.12 12.39
C GLY A 153 4.71 -4.77 12.53
N VAL A 154 4.89 -3.87 11.58
CA VAL A 154 4.17 -2.59 11.53
C VAL A 154 2.68 -2.82 11.29
N ILE A 155 2.30 -3.69 10.34
CA ILE A 155 0.89 -4.05 10.07
C ILE A 155 0.22 -4.63 11.32
N LEU A 156 0.89 -5.51 12.07
CA LEU A 156 0.34 -6.06 13.32
C LEU A 156 0.12 -4.97 14.37
N SER A 157 1.04 -4.00 14.44
CA SER A 157 0.91 -2.84 15.34
C SER A 157 -0.26 -1.93 14.93
N LEU A 158 -0.53 -1.82 13.63
CA LEU A 158 -1.63 -1.05 13.05
C LEU A 158 -3.00 -1.63 13.41
N LYS A 159 -3.17 -2.96 13.30
CA LYS A 159 -4.44 -3.63 13.64
C LYS A 159 -4.85 -3.41 15.10
N ASN A 160 -3.87 -3.46 16.01
CA ASN A 160 -4.08 -3.14 17.42
C ASN A 160 -4.49 -1.68 17.68
N LEU A 161 -4.27 -0.77 16.73
CA LEU A 161 -4.66 0.63 16.82
C LEU A 161 -6.09 0.84 16.32
N ASP A 162 -6.46 0.18 15.23
CA ASP A 162 -7.78 0.27 14.61
C ASP A 162 -8.88 -0.24 15.57
N ASP A 163 -8.63 -1.38 16.23
CA ASP A 163 -9.54 -1.99 17.21
C ASP A 163 -9.85 -1.10 18.43
N ARG A 164 -8.96 -0.15 18.77
CA ARG A 164 -9.08 0.69 19.97
C ARG A 164 -9.67 2.08 19.72
N ASN A 165 -9.48 2.64 18.53
CA ASN A 165 -9.72 4.08 18.31
C ASN A 165 -11.10 4.40 17.69
N PHE A 166 -11.79 3.43 17.07
CA PHE A 166 -13.04 3.69 16.34
C PHE A 166 -14.30 3.02 16.93
N ALA A 167 -14.21 2.40 18.11
CA ALA A 167 -15.31 1.69 18.75
C ALA A 167 -16.36 2.60 19.47
N SER A 168 -16.20 3.92 19.45
CA SER A 168 -17.03 4.87 20.23
C SER A 168 -18.25 5.40 19.47
N ASP A 169 -19.38 5.57 20.19
CA ASP A 169 -20.68 6.02 19.66
C ASP A 169 -20.59 7.36 18.90
N ASN A 170 -20.92 7.32 17.61
CA ASN A 170 -20.81 8.46 16.69
C ASN A 170 -21.89 9.55 16.88
N ASN A 171 -22.89 9.34 17.74
CA ASN A 171 -24.04 10.25 17.82
C ASN A 171 -23.75 11.57 18.53
N GLN A 172 -22.74 11.64 19.41
CA GLN A 172 -22.37 12.85 20.16
C GLN A 172 -21.21 13.63 19.52
N LEU A 173 -20.66 13.14 18.40
CA LEU A 173 -19.49 13.73 17.78
C LEU A 173 -19.85 14.93 16.89
N SER A 174 -19.04 15.99 16.98
CA SER A 174 -19.13 17.13 16.07
C SER A 174 -18.86 16.69 14.62
N THR A 175 -19.39 17.44 13.66
CA THR A 175 -19.16 17.19 12.23
C THR A 175 -17.67 17.16 11.86
N VAL A 176 -16.88 18.09 12.42
CA VAL A 176 -15.43 18.18 12.19
C VAL A 176 -14.73 16.92 12.71
N THR A 177 -15.12 16.45 13.89
CA THR A 177 -14.54 15.24 14.47
C THR A 177 -14.87 13.98 13.67
N LYS A 178 -16.08 13.89 13.10
CA LYS A 178 -16.46 12.78 12.21
C LYS A 178 -15.61 12.78 10.93
N ALA A 179 -15.39 13.96 10.34
CA ALA A 179 -14.54 14.13 9.18
C ALA A 179 -13.08 13.69 9.47
N LEU A 180 -12.53 14.11 10.60
CA LEU A 180 -11.17 13.75 11.03
C LEU A 180 -11.01 12.23 11.27
N ARG A 181 -12.01 11.59 11.89
CA ARG A 181 -12.04 10.13 12.03
C ARG A 181 -12.10 9.43 10.68
N CYS A 182 -12.95 9.91 9.76
CA CYS A 182 -13.04 9.36 8.41
C CYS A 182 -11.68 9.38 7.70
N VAL A 183 -11.01 10.53 7.69
CA VAL A 183 -9.68 10.65 7.05
C VAL A 183 -8.63 9.81 7.77
N SER A 184 -8.72 9.65 9.10
CA SER A 184 -7.83 8.74 9.84
C SER A 184 -7.99 7.28 9.38
N ILE A 185 -9.21 6.79 9.19
CA ILE A 185 -9.49 5.44 8.67
C ILE A 185 -8.92 5.26 7.25
N ILE A 186 -9.10 6.27 6.41
CA ILE A 186 -8.56 6.26 5.04
C ILE A 186 -7.03 6.22 5.08
N ASN A 187 -6.40 7.01 5.96
CA ASN A 187 -4.95 6.99 6.11
C ASN A 187 -4.43 5.61 6.54
N ILE A 188 -5.05 5.03 7.57
CA ILE A 188 -4.75 3.66 8.01
C ILE A 188 -4.82 2.68 6.83
N SER A 189 -5.90 2.75 6.04
CA SER A 189 -6.11 1.84 4.90
C SER A 189 -5.06 1.99 3.79
N VAL A 190 -4.66 3.23 3.48
CA VAL A 190 -3.62 3.50 2.47
C VAL A 190 -2.25 3.02 2.94
N TYR A 191 -1.86 3.31 4.20
CA TYR A 191 -0.61 2.84 4.76
C TYR A 191 -0.58 1.31 4.92
N GLU A 192 -1.69 0.69 5.31
CA GLU A 192 -1.80 -0.77 5.34
C GLU A 192 -1.57 -1.35 3.95
N SER A 193 -2.21 -0.79 2.91
CA SER A 193 -2.06 -1.24 1.53
C SER A 193 -0.60 -1.14 1.05
N ALA A 194 0.09 -0.04 1.36
CA ALA A 194 1.51 0.13 1.06
C ALA A 194 2.39 -0.92 1.79
N LEU A 195 2.15 -1.14 3.09
CA LEU A 195 2.90 -2.13 3.87
C LEU A 195 2.60 -3.57 3.42
N VAL A 196 1.37 -3.88 3.01
CA VAL A 196 0.99 -5.18 2.44
C VAL A 196 1.74 -5.42 1.13
N PHE A 197 1.82 -4.41 0.26
CA PHE A 197 2.62 -4.48 -0.96
C PHE A 197 4.10 -4.78 -0.69
N LEU A 198 4.68 -4.15 0.34
CA LEU A 198 6.09 -4.33 0.74
C LEU A 198 6.35 -5.64 1.50
N SER A 199 5.32 -6.22 2.12
CA SER A 199 5.40 -7.49 2.86
C SER A 199 5.08 -8.71 1.99
N MET A 200 5.01 -8.54 0.66
CA MET A 200 4.79 -9.64 -0.27
C MET A 200 5.79 -10.79 -0.06
N PRO A 201 5.32 -12.04 0.06
CA PRO A 201 6.19 -13.17 0.37
C PRO A 201 7.35 -13.29 -0.61
N VAL A 202 8.55 -13.47 -0.06
CA VAL A 202 9.76 -13.68 -0.86
C VAL A 202 9.67 -15.02 -1.57
N LEU A 203 9.91 -15.04 -2.89
CA LEU A 203 10.01 -16.30 -3.61
C LEU A 203 11.19 -17.10 -3.06
N SER A 204 10.89 -18.27 -2.50
CA SER A 204 11.91 -19.25 -2.13
C SER A 204 12.11 -20.26 -3.27
N PRO A 205 13.28 -20.92 -3.38
CA PRO A 205 13.50 -21.96 -4.38
C PRO A 205 12.44 -23.07 -4.30
N LYS A 206 11.92 -23.36 -3.10
CA LYS A 206 10.82 -24.32 -2.86
C LYS A 206 9.46 -23.81 -3.37
N TRP A 207 9.23 -22.50 -3.42
CA TRP A 207 7.98 -21.90 -3.89
C TRP A 207 7.85 -21.86 -5.42
N SER A 208 8.98 -21.89 -6.14
CA SER A 208 9.00 -21.98 -7.62
C SER A 208 8.33 -23.26 -8.16
N LEU A 209 8.28 -24.32 -7.35
CA LEU A 209 7.59 -25.57 -7.65
C LEU A 209 6.08 -25.43 -7.44
N LEU A 210 5.66 -24.65 -6.45
CA LEU A 210 4.25 -24.39 -6.14
C LEU A 210 3.62 -23.35 -7.08
N SER A 211 4.38 -22.36 -7.58
CA SER A 211 3.86 -21.41 -8.58
C SER A 211 3.58 -22.10 -9.93
N LYS A 212 4.42 -23.08 -10.32
CA LYS A 212 4.16 -23.95 -11.47
C LYS A 212 2.88 -24.79 -11.30
N LEU A 213 2.58 -25.22 -10.07
CA LEU A 213 1.35 -25.96 -9.78
C LEU A 213 0.12 -25.05 -9.83
N MET A 214 0.21 -23.83 -9.30
CA MET A 214 -0.89 -22.86 -9.29
C MET A 214 -1.21 -22.32 -10.69
N ASN A 215 -0.20 -22.08 -11.52
CA ASN A 215 -0.37 -21.70 -12.93
C ASN A 215 -0.94 -22.84 -13.78
N LYS A 216 -0.72 -24.10 -13.37
CA LYS A 216 -1.28 -25.30 -14.03
C LYS A 216 -2.71 -25.59 -13.57
N ALA A 217 -3.07 -25.25 -12.32
CA ALA A 217 -4.43 -25.33 -11.80
C ALA A 217 -5.37 -24.27 -12.41
N ASN A 218 -4.86 -23.08 -12.73
CA ASN A 218 -5.62 -22.00 -13.38
C ASN A 218 -5.70 -22.08 -14.92
N GLY A 219 -5.40 -23.24 -15.53
CA GLY A 219 -5.78 -23.53 -16.92
C GLY A 219 -5.12 -22.69 -18.03
N LYS A 220 -4.08 -21.90 -17.77
CA LYS A 220 -3.35 -21.18 -18.85
C LYS A 220 -2.42 -22.15 -19.59
N ARG A 221 -2.99 -22.83 -20.59
CA ARG A 221 -2.27 -23.67 -21.56
C ARG A 221 -1.90 -22.82 -22.78
N GLY A 222 -0.59 -22.69 -23.05
CA GLY A 222 -0.06 -22.23 -24.33
C GLY A 222 0.31 -20.74 -24.39
N GLY A 223 1.59 -20.46 -24.63
CA GLY A 223 2.14 -19.12 -24.84
C GLY A 223 2.95 -18.64 -23.64
N GLN A 224 4.28 -18.58 -23.81
CA GLN A 224 5.23 -17.99 -22.85
C GLN A 224 5.08 -16.46 -22.84
N ALA A 225 3.89 -15.96 -22.48
CA ALA A 225 3.71 -14.56 -22.15
C ALA A 225 4.24 -14.35 -20.73
N LYS A 226 5.24 -13.47 -20.58
CA LYS A 226 5.72 -12.95 -19.29
C LYS A 226 4.51 -12.42 -18.51
N SER A 227 3.92 -13.24 -17.64
CA SER A 227 2.88 -12.80 -16.72
C SER A 227 3.57 -11.97 -15.63
N LYS A 228 3.69 -10.66 -15.85
CA LYS A 228 4.03 -9.73 -14.76
C LYS A 228 2.98 -9.93 -13.68
N SER A 229 3.42 -10.13 -12.44
CA SER A 229 2.56 -10.50 -11.31
C SER A 229 1.66 -9.36 -10.83
N GLY A 230 1.80 -8.17 -11.42
CA GLY A 230 1.17 -6.94 -10.94
C GLY A 230 1.88 -6.33 -9.72
N ASN A 231 2.98 -6.95 -9.26
CA ASN A 231 3.80 -6.49 -8.14
C ASN A 231 5.28 -6.48 -8.56
N GLU A 232 5.86 -5.29 -8.65
CA GLU A 232 7.21 -5.06 -9.16
C GLU A 232 8.26 -5.71 -8.26
N LEU A 233 7.99 -5.77 -6.96
CA LEU A 233 8.84 -6.44 -6.00
C LEU A 233 8.91 -7.96 -6.33
N HIS A 234 7.78 -8.62 -6.58
CA HIS A 234 7.74 -10.03 -7.02
C HIS A 234 8.37 -10.24 -8.41
N ASP A 235 8.18 -9.30 -9.34
CA ASP A 235 8.77 -9.39 -10.68
C ASP A 235 10.32 -9.37 -10.62
N VAL A 236 10.91 -8.60 -9.69
CA VAL A 236 12.35 -8.66 -9.39
C VAL A 236 12.77 -10.04 -8.89
N ASP A 237 12.04 -10.62 -7.94
CA ASP A 237 12.34 -11.98 -7.44
C ASP A 237 12.33 -13.01 -8.58
N VAL A 238 11.31 -12.98 -9.44
CA VAL A 238 11.18 -13.89 -10.58
C VAL A 238 12.37 -13.73 -11.53
N ALA A 239 12.75 -12.49 -11.85
CA ALA A 239 13.88 -12.23 -12.74
C ALA A 239 15.21 -12.76 -12.16
N LEU A 240 15.47 -12.50 -10.87
CA LEU A 240 16.69 -12.96 -10.19
C LEU A 240 16.75 -14.50 -10.09
N HIS A 241 15.64 -15.16 -9.76
CA HIS A 241 15.57 -16.62 -9.70
C HIS A 241 15.69 -17.29 -11.07
N THR A 242 15.08 -16.70 -12.09
CA THR A 242 15.18 -17.18 -13.48
C THR A 242 16.62 -17.09 -13.97
N PHE A 243 17.30 -15.98 -13.66
CA PHE A 243 18.71 -15.80 -13.97
C PHE A 243 19.56 -16.93 -13.35
N LEU A 244 19.45 -17.16 -12.04
CA LEU A 244 20.22 -18.20 -11.34
C LEU A 244 19.95 -19.62 -11.86
N SER A 245 18.70 -19.95 -12.16
CA SER A 245 18.30 -21.30 -12.60
C SER A 245 18.80 -21.65 -14.00
N SER A 246 19.15 -20.65 -14.80
CA SER A 246 19.41 -20.78 -16.24
C SER A 246 20.90 -20.88 -16.62
N ARG A 247 21.80 -20.82 -15.63
CA ARG A 247 23.28 -20.81 -15.76
C ARG A 247 23.89 -22.02 -16.51
N LYS A 248 23.07 -22.91 -17.08
CA LYS A 248 23.45 -24.08 -17.88
C LYS A 248 23.38 -23.86 -19.40
N ALA A 249 22.83 -22.76 -19.91
CA ALA A 249 22.70 -22.48 -21.34
C ALA A 249 23.45 -21.19 -21.73
N VAL A 250 24.44 -21.31 -22.62
CA VAL A 250 25.50 -20.31 -22.86
C VAL A 250 25.07 -19.09 -23.69
N ASP A 251 23.93 -19.14 -24.38
CA ASP A 251 23.54 -18.12 -25.39
C ASP A 251 22.46 -17.12 -24.92
N ASP A 252 21.97 -17.24 -23.69
CA ASP A 252 20.77 -16.52 -23.20
C ASP A 252 21.04 -15.71 -21.90
N ASP A 253 22.29 -15.33 -21.65
CA ASP A 253 22.65 -14.60 -20.42
C ASP A 253 22.39 -13.09 -20.53
N HIS A 254 22.60 -12.49 -21.71
CA HIS A 254 22.46 -11.04 -21.90
C HIS A 254 21.02 -10.55 -21.72
N ASP A 255 20.05 -11.20 -22.36
CA ASP A 255 18.64 -10.81 -22.30
C ASP A 255 18.06 -10.97 -20.89
N LYS A 256 18.51 -11.99 -20.15
CA LYS A 256 18.14 -12.15 -18.74
C LYS A 256 18.73 -11.07 -17.85
N PHE A 257 19.98 -10.66 -18.09
CA PHE A 257 20.58 -9.52 -17.40
C PHE A 257 19.79 -8.23 -17.64
N CYS A 258 19.43 -7.96 -18.90
CA CYS A 258 18.58 -6.83 -19.24
C CYS A 258 17.23 -6.89 -18.50
N ALA A 259 16.59 -8.06 -18.49
CA ALA A 259 15.33 -8.26 -17.78
C ALA A 259 15.45 -8.00 -16.27
N VAL A 260 16.52 -8.45 -15.61
CA VAL A 260 16.76 -8.16 -14.18
C VAL A 260 16.91 -6.66 -13.95
N LEU A 261 17.71 -5.98 -14.76
CA LEU A 261 17.93 -4.54 -14.63
C LEU A 261 16.65 -3.73 -14.89
N GLU A 262 15.84 -4.11 -15.86
CA GLU A 262 14.55 -3.47 -16.14
C GLU A 262 13.58 -3.60 -14.96
N ASN A 263 13.47 -4.79 -14.37
CA ASN A 263 12.60 -5.00 -13.21
C ASN A 263 13.10 -4.23 -11.97
N LEU A 264 14.42 -4.19 -11.75
CA LEU A 264 15.00 -3.39 -10.66
C LEU A 264 14.74 -1.89 -10.85
N LYS A 265 14.91 -1.37 -12.08
CA LYS A 265 14.59 0.03 -12.41
C LYS A 265 13.12 0.35 -12.17
N ALA A 266 12.22 -0.50 -12.65
CA ALA A 266 10.79 -0.33 -12.45
C ALA A 266 10.44 -0.33 -10.95
N PHE A 267 10.99 -1.27 -10.19
CA PHE A 267 10.77 -1.34 -8.75
C PHE A 267 11.32 -0.11 -8.00
N VAL A 268 12.52 0.36 -8.36
CA VAL A 268 13.09 1.60 -7.80
C VAL A 268 12.17 2.81 -8.07
N GLY A 269 11.69 2.95 -9.30
CA GLY A 269 10.75 4.04 -9.66
C GLY A 269 9.45 3.98 -8.86
N VAL A 270 8.91 2.78 -8.60
CA VAL A 270 7.74 2.60 -7.73
C VAL A 270 8.05 3.01 -6.29
N MET A 271 9.23 2.66 -5.76
CA MET A 271 9.62 3.09 -4.41
C MET A 271 9.78 4.61 -4.31
N GLU A 272 10.35 5.26 -5.33
CA GLU A 272 10.45 6.73 -5.40
C GLU A 272 9.05 7.38 -5.40
N GLY A 273 8.11 6.84 -6.18
CA GLY A 273 6.73 7.33 -6.20
C GLY A 273 6.02 7.20 -4.84
N ILE A 274 6.19 6.04 -4.19
CA ILE A 274 5.62 5.81 -2.84
C ILE A 274 6.27 6.74 -1.81
N GLU A 275 7.59 6.91 -1.84
CA GLU A 275 8.33 7.85 -0.98
C GLU A 275 7.82 9.28 -1.14
N SER A 276 7.72 9.80 -2.36
CA SER A 276 7.17 11.14 -2.59
C SER A 276 5.72 11.28 -2.10
N GLY A 277 4.90 10.23 -2.28
CA GLY A 277 3.53 10.20 -1.76
C GLY A 277 3.47 10.23 -0.23
N LEU A 278 4.31 9.44 0.45
CA LEU A 278 4.41 9.42 1.90
C LEU A 278 4.91 10.77 2.45
N GLU A 279 5.91 11.37 1.81
CA GLU A 279 6.44 12.68 2.18
C GLU A 279 5.38 13.77 2.06
N SER A 280 4.67 13.82 0.91
CA SER A 280 3.57 14.75 0.69
C SER A 280 2.43 14.57 1.71
N SER A 281 2.08 13.33 2.05
CA SER A 281 1.05 13.08 3.07
C SER A 281 1.48 13.51 4.47
N THR A 282 2.77 13.40 4.80
CA THR A 282 3.33 13.76 6.12
C THR A 282 3.40 15.27 6.31
N VAL A 283 3.82 16.01 5.27
CA VAL A 283 3.92 17.48 5.31
C VAL A 283 2.55 18.12 5.54
N ASN A 284 1.49 17.49 5.04
CA ASN A 284 0.13 18.01 5.16
C ASN A 284 -0.62 17.51 6.41
N MET A 285 -0.13 16.50 7.12
CA MET A 285 -0.83 15.93 8.29
C MET A 285 -0.59 16.72 9.58
#